data_AF-A0A537ZJS0-F1
#
_entry.id   AF-A0A537ZJS0-F1
#
_cell.length_a   1.000
_cell.length_b   1.000
_cell.length_c   1.000
_cell.angle_alpha   90.00
_cell.angle_beta   90.00
_cell.angle_gamma   90.00
#
_symmetry.space_group_name_H-M   'P 1'
#
loop_
_entity.id
_entity.type
_entity.pdbx_description
1 polymer ?
#
loop_
_entity_poly.entity_id
_entity_poly.type
_entity_poly.pdbx_seq_one_letter_code
_entity_poly.pdbx_strand_id
1 'polypeptide(L)' 'MFTPRELALERGWPGVIEGDTVVQLAAQTLQSFFTGGGQARRHAEYALADVDLRAPVLHPPSARDFYAF' A
#
# COMPACT_ATOMS: atom_id res chain seq x y z
N MET A 1 -0.11 1.75 1.44
CA MET A 1 -1.27 1.58 0.53
C MET A 1 -1.54 2.92 -0.12
N PHE A 2 -2.13 2.97 -1.31
CA PHE A 2 -2.46 4.23 -1.97
C PHE A 2 -3.75 4.14 -2.77
N THR A 3 -4.31 5.28 -3.14
CA THR A 3 -5.45 5.40 -4.04
C THR A 3 -5.13 6.48 -5.07
N PRO A 4 -5.15 6.20 -6.38
CA PRO A 4 -5.07 7.26 -7.39
C PRO A 4 -6.20 8.26 -7.16
N ARG A 5 -5.91 9.57 -7.21
CA ARG A 5 -6.91 10.62 -6.91
C ARG A 5 -8.15 10.55 -7.80
N GLU A 6 -7.98 10.02 -9.01
CA GLU A 6 -9.05 9.80 -10.00
C GLU A 6 -9.96 8.59 -9.68
N LEU A 7 -9.55 7.71 -8.74
CA LEU A 7 -10.29 6.51 -8.35
C LEU A 7 -10.78 6.60 -6.91
N ALA A 8 -12.05 6.29 -6.67
CA ALA A 8 -12.62 6.24 -5.32
C ALA A 8 -12.44 4.84 -4.68
N LEU A 9 -11.20 4.43 -4.41
CA LEU A 9 -10.92 3.14 -3.76
C LEU A 9 -11.10 3.24 -2.24
N GLU A 10 -11.91 2.36 -1.66
CA GLU A 10 -12.11 2.26 -0.20
C GLU A 10 -10.86 1.75 0.53
N ARG A 11 -10.24 0.68 0.01
CA ARG A 11 -9.09 -0.01 0.63
C ARG A 11 -7.73 0.46 0.09
N GLY A 12 -7.71 1.02 -1.12
CA GLY A 12 -6.48 1.32 -1.86
C GLY A 12 -5.70 0.07 -2.31
N TRP A 13 -4.59 0.27 -3.00
CA TRP A 13 -3.69 -0.77 -3.46
C TRP A 13 -2.35 -0.77 -2.72
N PRO A 14 -1.67 -1.93 -2.63
CA PRO A 14 -0.27 -1.98 -2.22
C PRO A 14 0.61 -1.31 -3.28
N GLY A 15 1.64 -0.59 -2.83
CA GLY A 15 2.58 0.06 -3.72
C GLY A 15 3.94 0.31 -3.08
N VAL A 16 4.94 0.49 -3.91
CA VAL A 16 6.31 0.89 -3.53
C VAL A 16 6.52 2.33 -3.97
N ILE A 17 7.11 3.15 -3.09
CA ILE A 17 7.51 4.52 -3.42
C ILE A 17 8.96 4.49 -3.88
N GLU A 18 9.19 4.96 -5.10
CA GLU A 18 10.51 5.08 -5.71
C GLU A 18 10.65 6.51 -6.25
N GLY A 19 11.38 7.35 -5.52
CA GLY A 19 11.48 8.78 -5.83
C GLY A 19 10.12 9.47 -5.78
N ASP A 20 9.69 10.03 -6.91
CA ASP A 20 8.42 10.72 -7.11
C ASP A 20 7.34 9.82 -7.73
N THR A 21 7.59 8.51 -7.81
CA THR A 21 6.69 7.53 -8.43
C THR A 21 6.21 6.50 -7.40
N VAL A 22 4.93 6.13 -7.49
CA VAL A 22 4.32 5.03 -6.75
C VAL A 22 4.02 3.89 -7.71
N VAL A 23 4.68 2.76 -7.51
CA VAL A 23 4.46 1.56 -8.31
C VAL A 23 3.43 0.68 -7.65
N GLN A 24 2.32 0.43 -8.34
CA GLN A 24 1.30 -0.52 -7.92
C GLN A 24 1.86 -1.95 -7.92
N LEU A 25 1.71 -2.65 -6.81
CA LEU A 25 2.01 -4.08 -6.73
C LEU A 25 0.75 -4.89 -7.00
N ALA A 26 0.89 -5.99 -7.75
CA ALA A 26 -0.18 -6.92 -8.06
C ALA A 26 -0.56 -7.79 -6.84
N ALA A 27 -1.09 -7.15 -5.80
CA ALA A 27 -1.59 -7.76 -4.58
C ALA A 27 -2.84 -7.01 -4.10
N GLN A 28 -3.75 -7.70 -3.41
CA GLN A 28 -5.00 -7.09 -2.93
C GLN A 28 -4.79 -6.28 -1.64
N THR A 29 -3.87 -6.73 -0.79
CA THR A 29 -3.51 -6.10 0.49
C THR A 29 -2.02 -6.22 0.76
N LEU A 30 -1.46 -5.35 1.61
CA LEU A 30 -0.08 -5.53 2.09
C LEU A 30 0.11 -6.86 2.84
N GLN A 31 -0.90 -7.32 3.57
CA GLN A 31 -0.86 -8.63 4.21
C GLN A 31 -0.69 -9.75 3.17
N SER A 32 -1.50 -9.77 2.10
CA SER A 32 -1.35 -10.76 1.03
C SER A 32 0.01 -10.70 0.34
N PHE A 33 0.57 -9.50 0.19
CA PHE A 33 1.91 -9.32 -0.37
C PHE A 33 2.98 -9.98 0.51
N PHE A 34 2.97 -9.74 1.83
CA PHE A 34 3.95 -10.32 2.74
C PHE A 34 3.74 -11.82 2.96
N THR A 35 2.49 -12.29 3.09
CA THR A 35 2.20 -13.73 3.17
C THR A 35 2.62 -14.47 1.90
N GLY A 36 2.61 -13.80 0.74
CA GLY A 36 3.13 -14.31 -0.53
C GLY A 36 4.65 -14.24 -0.69
N GLY A 37 5.41 -13.90 0.35
CA GLY A 37 6.88 -13.83 0.30
C GLY A 37 7.45 -12.48 -0.13
N GLY A 38 6.63 -11.43 -0.21
CA GLY A 38 7.09 -10.07 -0.53
C GLY A 38 7.54 -9.90 -1.98
N GLN A 39 7.10 -10.79 -2.87
CA GLN A 39 7.34 -10.69 -4.31
C GLN A 39 5.98 -10.57 -5.01
N ALA A 40 5.80 -9.49 -5.76
CA ALA A 40 4.61 -9.27 -6.57
C ALA A 40 5.00 -8.57 -7.86
N ARG A 41 4.24 -8.85 -8.93
CA ARG A 41 4.40 -8.15 -10.20
C ARG A 41 4.16 -6.66 -10.00
N ARG A 42 4.98 -5.83 -10.61
CA ARG A 42 4.74 -4.39 -10.77
C ARG A 42 3.66 -4.21 -11.84
N HIS A 43 2.54 -3.59 -11.48
CA HIS A 43 1.35 -3.55 -12.32
C HIS A 43 1.23 -2.26 -13.12
N ALA A 44 1.38 -1.11 -12.46
CA ALA A 44 1.26 0.23 -13.04
C ALA A 44 2.06 1.23 -12.22
N GLU A 45 2.31 2.42 -12.78
CA GLU A 45 3.05 3.50 -12.14
C GLU A 45 2.16 4.76 -12.07
N TYR A 46 2.28 5.49 -10.97
CA TYR A 46 1.54 6.71 -10.68
C TYR A 46 2.50 7.76 -10.15
N ALA A 47 2.33 9.03 -10.52
CA ALA A 47 3.07 10.10 -9.85
C ALA A 47 2.64 10.19 -8.37
N LEU A 48 3.60 10.41 -7.46
CA LEU A 48 3.35 10.54 -6.03
C LEU A 48 2.41 11.72 -5.71
N ALA A 49 2.46 12.77 -6.53
CA ALA A 49 1.56 13.91 -6.43
C ALA A 49 0.09 13.54 -6.72
N ASP A 50 -0.15 12.51 -7.52
CA ASP A 50 -1.47 12.13 -8.06
C ASP A 50 -2.13 10.99 -7.27
N VAL A 51 -1.59 10.64 -6.11
CA VAL A 51 -2.14 9.60 -5.23
C VAL A 51 -2.41 10.12 -3.83
N ASP A 52 -3.38 9.53 -3.16
CA ASP A 52 -3.59 9.66 -1.73
C ASP A 52 -2.98 8.45 -1.00
N LEU A 53 -2.03 8.72 -0.11
CA LEU A 53 -1.46 7.68 0.75
C LEU A 53 -2.49 7.24 1.80
N ARG A 54 -2.61 5.93 1.98
CA ARG A 54 -3.58 5.30 2.88
C ARG A 54 -2.86 4.45 3.93
N ALA A 55 -3.51 4.29 5.07
CA ALA A 55 -3.07 3.38 6.12
C ALA A 55 -2.75 2.00 5.54
N PRO A 56 -1.63 1.36 5.94
CA PRO A 56 -1.19 0.09 5.37
C PRO A 56 -2.16 -1.08 5.66
N VAL A 57 -2.89 -0.99 6.77
CA VAL A 57 -3.96 -1.89 7.16
C VAL A 57 -5.15 -1.04 7.58
N LEU A 58 -6.28 -1.12 6.84
CA LEU A 58 -7.45 -0.27 7.08
C LEU A 58 -8.16 -0.59 8.41
N HIS A 59 -8.30 -1.88 8.73
CA HIS A 59 -8.92 -2.38 9.96
C HIS A 59 -8.00 -3.39 10.64
N PRO A 60 -6.98 -2.93 11.38
CA PRO A 60 -6.06 -3.84 12.06
C PRO A 60 -6.82 -4.60 13.17
N PRO A 61 -6.63 -5.93 13.29
CA PRO A 61 -7.29 -6.71 14.33
C PRO A 61 -6.79 -6.35 15.74
N SER A 62 -5.54 -5.90 15.85
CA SER A 62 -4.98 -5.29 17.06
C SER A 62 -3.77 -4.42 16.72
N ALA A 63 -3.51 -3.41 17.54
CA ALA A 63 -2.27 -2.66 17.57
C ALA A 63 -1.67 -2.79 18.98
N ARG A 64 -0.40 -3.16 19.08
CA ARG A 64 0.29 -3.38 20.36
C ARG A 64 1.51 -2.48 20.45
N ASP A 65 1.63 -1.81 21.58
CA ASP A 65 2.83 -1.07 21.97
C ASP A 65 3.52 -1.85 23.09
N PHE A 66 4.81 -2.13 22.93
CA PHE A 66 5.62 -2.88 23.89
C PHE A 66 6.39 -1.97 24.86
N TYR A 67 6.26 -0.65 24.72
CA TYR A 67 6.87 0.36 25.59
C TYR A 67 8.38 0.10 25.81
N ALA A 68 9.10 -0.14 24.72
CA ALA A 68 10.54 -0.39 24.69
C ALA A 68 11.29 0.91 24.35
N PHE A 69 11.69 1.65 25.38
CA PHE A 69 12.51 2.86 25.29
C PHE A 69 13.93 2.60 25.81
#